data_AF-A0A8J5PWR2-F1
#
_entry.id   AF-A0A8J5PWR2-F1
#
_cell.length_a   1.000
_cell.length_b   1.000
_cell.length_c   1.000
_cell.angle_alpha   90.00
_cell.angle_beta   90.00
_cell.angle_gamma   90.00
#
_symmetry.space_group_name_H-M   'P 1'
#
loop_
_entity.id
_entity.type
_entity.pdbx_description
1 polymer ?
#
loop_
_entity_poly.entity_id
_entity_poly.type
_entity_poly.pdbx_seq_one_letter_code
_entity_poly.pdbx_strand_id
1 'polypeptide(L)'
;MRPFFAIIEGPVTQSSVYAGAALGALRLVLELASCFPTLLTKILQCIKDITESFPRYEALEDICRGKLSSRLLVHLGRVYRDLFDFFDSAATLFTASSGKVRRPVELIASVIWRPFDERFGGILSSMSKHQQQLNDEVNIYQLELTRDVATTSEEICKDTQATHASVSGLQEQVRLQTREQAIARIQSWLNAPNFANTYWNTLDECQDDTAQWIFEVDKFQEWSESNSRGSSAPDSRILWIHGNPGGGKTVLAASIVRELSAYNQNLVYFFFKE
;
A
#
# COMPACT_ATOMS: atom_id res chain seq x y z
N MET A 1 -28.91 -50.60 -3.37
CA MET A 1 -28.73 -49.87 -2.10
C MET A 1 -27.53 -50.35 -1.28
N ARG A 2 -27.35 -51.66 -0.98
CA ARG A 2 -26.18 -52.15 -0.20
C ARG A 2 -24.78 -51.71 -0.69
N PRO A 3 -24.45 -51.70 -2.00
CA PRO A 3 -23.14 -51.23 -2.45
C PRO A 3 -22.96 -49.71 -2.36
N PHE A 4 -24.05 -48.93 -2.45
CA PHE A 4 -24.02 -47.47 -2.30
C PHE A 4 -23.68 -47.06 -0.86
N PHE A 5 -24.22 -47.79 0.13
CA PHE A 5 -23.95 -47.52 1.54
C PHE A 5 -22.55 -47.97 2.00
N ALA A 6 -21.96 -48.99 1.37
CA ALA A 6 -20.59 -49.44 1.66
C ALA A 6 -19.51 -48.38 1.30
N ILE A 7 -19.77 -47.53 0.31
CA ILE A 7 -18.86 -46.44 -0.10
C ILE A 7 -18.84 -45.31 0.94
N ILE A 8 -19.97 -45.11 1.64
CA ILE A 8 -20.14 -44.04 2.63
C ILE A 8 -19.55 -44.44 3.99
N GLU A 9 -19.45 -45.75 4.28
CA GLU A 9 -18.93 -46.29 5.55
C GLU A 9 -17.40 -46.20 5.72
N GLY A 10 -16.64 -46.13 4.61
CA GLY A 10 -15.17 -46.18 4.63
C GLY A 10 -14.47 -44.99 5.31
N PRO A 11 -14.81 -43.72 5.00
CA PRO A 11 -14.06 -42.56 5.52
C PRO A 11 -14.62 -41.93 6.81
N VAL A 12 -15.91 -42.14 7.14
CA VAL A 12 -16.61 -41.32 8.17
C VAL A 12 -16.41 -41.84 9.60
N THR A 13 -15.89 -43.05 9.77
CA THR A 13 -15.66 -43.65 11.10
C THR A 13 -14.50 -42.99 11.88
N GLN A 14 -13.74 -42.07 11.28
CA GLN A 14 -12.63 -41.37 11.93
C GLN A 14 -12.88 -39.89 12.28
N SER A 15 -13.93 -39.22 11.79
CA SER A 15 -13.93 -37.74 11.74
C SER A 15 -14.71 -36.97 12.82
N SER A 16 -15.74 -37.51 13.49
CA SER A 16 -16.42 -36.87 14.65
C SER A 16 -17.68 -37.66 15.03
N VAL A 17 -17.98 -37.79 16.33
CA VAL A 17 -19.21 -38.44 16.84
C VAL A 17 -20.48 -37.82 16.23
N TYR A 18 -20.46 -36.50 16.00
CA TYR A 18 -21.59 -35.77 15.41
C TYR A 18 -21.76 -36.02 13.91
N ALA A 19 -20.65 -36.14 13.17
CA ALA A 19 -20.68 -36.48 11.74
C ALA A 19 -21.19 -37.91 11.54
N GLY A 20 -20.76 -38.85 12.39
CA GLY A 20 -21.29 -40.22 12.40
C GLY A 20 -22.79 -40.27 12.72
N ALA A 21 -23.25 -39.49 13.68
CA ALA A 21 -24.67 -39.41 14.03
C ALA A 21 -25.53 -38.83 12.89
N ALA A 22 -25.07 -37.74 12.25
CA ALA A 22 -25.77 -37.14 11.11
C ALA A 22 -25.85 -38.10 9.92
N LEU A 23 -24.76 -38.83 9.64
CA LEU A 23 -24.73 -39.85 8.60
C LEU A 23 -25.67 -41.03 8.91
N GLY A 24 -25.69 -41.49 10.15
CA GLY A 24 -26.61 -42.54 10.61
C GLY A 24 -28.07 -42.12 10.45
N ALA A 25 -28.41 -40.88 10.82
CA ALA A 25 -29.74 -40.32 10.66
C ALA A 25 -30.15 -40.19 9.18
N LEU A 26 -29.24 -39.71 8.33
CA LEU A 26 -29.44 -39.66 6.88
C LEU A 26 -29.73 -41.05 6.29
N ARG A 27 -28.92 -42.05 6.67
CA ARG A 27 -29.11 -43.44 6.23
C ARG A 27 -30.47 -43.99 6.67
N LEU A 28 -30.85 -43.77 7.93
CA LEU A 28 -32.14 -44.20 8.47
C LEU A 28 -33.29 -43.60 7.66
N VAL A 29 -33.24 -42.29 7.38
CA VAL A 29 -34.27 -41.61 6.58
C VAL A 29 -34.35 -42.16 5.16
N LEU A 30 -33.20 -42.40 4.50
CA LEU A 30 -33.17 -42.97 3.15
C LEU A 30 -33.68 -44.42 3.10
N GLU A 31 -33.39 -45.20 4.14
CA GLU A 31 -33.86 -46.59 4.26
C GLU A 31 -35.38 -46.62 4.48
N LEU A 32 -35.92 -45.76 5.35
CA LEU A 32 -37.36 -45.61 5.56
C LEU A 32 -38.09 -45.10 4.31
N ALA A 33 -37.49 -44.17 3.57
CA ALA A 33 -38.06 -43.61 2.35
C ALA A 33 -37.95 -44.56 1.14
N SER A 34 -37.13 -45.62 1.21
CA SER A 34 -36.86 -46.51 0.07
C SER A 34 -38.09 -47.24 -0.49
N CYS A 35 -39.14 -47.42 0.32
CA CYS A 35 -40.42 -47.98 -0.10
C CYS A 35 -41.38 -46.95 -0.74
N PHE A 36 -40.98 -45.67 -0.82
CA PHE A 36 -41.82 -44.54 -1.22
C PHE A 36 -41.12 -43.64 -2.26
N PRO A 37 -41.13 -44.01 -3.56
CA PRO A 37 -40.35 -43.32 -4.58
C PRO A 37 -40.60 -41.80 -4.66
N THR A 38 -41.84 -41.34 -4.57
CA THR A 38 -42.18 -39.92 -4.64
C THR A 38 -41.68 -39.12 -3.44
N LEU A 39 -41.79 -39.68 -2.24
CA LEU A 39 -41.30 -39.03 -1.00
C LEU A 39 -39.78 -39.08 -0.92
N LEU A 40 -39.16 -40.15 -1.42
CA LEU A 40 -37.71 -40.26 -1.55
C LEU A 40 -37.15 -39.16 -2.44
N THR A 41 -37.72 -38.94 -3.63
CA THR A 41 -37.27 -37.86 -4.55
C THR A 41 -37.39 -36.48 -3.91
N LYS A 42 -38.48 -36.22 -3.18
CA LYS A 42 -38.69 -34.99 -2.41
C LYS A 42 -37.61 -34.78 -1.34
N ILE A 43 -37.36 -35.81 -0.53
CA ILE A 43 -36.35 -35.76 0.54
C ILE A 43 -34.96 -35.56 -0.05
N LEU A 44 -34.64 -36.23 -1.16
CA LEU A 44 -33.38 -36.04 -1.87
C LEU A 44 -33.24 -34.60 -2.42
N GLN A 45 -34.33 -33.99 -2.88
CA GLN A 45 -34.31 -32.58 -3.29
C GLN A 45 -34.05 -31.66 -2.09
N CYS A 46 -34.73 -31.86 -0.96
CA CYS A 46 -34.46 -31.07 0.24
C CYS A 46 -33.02 -31.24 0.74
N ILE A 47 -32.48 -32.47 0.74
CA ILE A 47 -31.08 -32.74 1.10
C ILE A 47 -30.14 -32.02 0.13
N LYS A 48 -30.45 -32.05 -1.18
CA LYS A 48 -29.66 -31.34 -2.18
C LYS A 48 -29.62 -29.84 -1.88
N ASP A 49 -30.77 -29.21 -1.67
CA ASP A 49 -30.88 -27.78 -1.36
C ASP A 49 -30.14 -27.41 -0.05
N ILE A 50 -30.19 -28.29 0.95
CA ILE A 50 -29.43 -28.20 2.22
C ILE A 50 -27.92 -28.29 1.97
N THR A 51 -27.48 -29.21 1.11
CA THR A 51 -26.04 -29.42 0.84
C THR A 51 -25.44 -28.35 -0.05
N GLU A 52 -26.18 -27.83 -1.03
CA GLU A 52 -25.73 -26.75 -1.92
C GLU A 52 -25.58 -25.42 -1.18
N SER A 53 -26.26 -25.27 -0.06
CA SER A 53 -26.20 -24.08 0.80
C SER A 53 -25.14 -24.18 1.91
N PHE A 54 -24.45 -25.32 2.06
CA PHE A 54 -23.39 -25.42 3.06
C PHE A 54 -22.16 -24.56 2.69
N PRO A 55 -21.53 -23.90 3.68
CA PRO A 55 -20.25 -23.26 3.46
C PRO A 55 -19.21 -24.28 3.00
N ARG A 56 -18.21 -23.81 2.28
CA ARG A 56 -16.99 -24.60 2.06
C ARG A 56 -16.25 -24.72 3.39
N TYR A 57 -16.50 -25.81 4.13
CA TYR A 57 -15.90 -26.05 5.44
C TYR A 57 -14.36 -26.06 5.41
N GLU A 58 -13.75 -26.47 4.29
CA GLU A 58 -12.31 -26.35 4.06
C GLU A 58 -11.82 -24.89 4.15
N ALA A 59 -12.56 -23.95 3.56
CA ALA A 59 -12.22 -22.53 3.66
C ALA A 59 -12.40 -21.99 5.09
N LEU A 60 -13.34 -22.54 5.88
CA LEU A 60 -13.52 -22.13 7.27
C LEU A 60 -12.34 -22.56 8.15
N GLU A 61 -11.74 -23.72 7.88
CA GLU A 61 -10.55 -24.19 8.60
C GLU A 61 -9.34 -23.28 8.34
N ASP A 62 -9.11 -22.92 7.08
CA ASP A 62 -8.04 -22.00 6.65
C ASP A 62 -8.23 -20.59 7.24
N ILE A 63 -9.46 -20.07 7.19
CA ILE A 63 -9.79 -18.74 7.72
C ILE A 63 -9.61 -18.70 9.23
N CYS A 64 -10.07 -19.73 9.94
CA CYS A 64 -10.05 -19.73 11.40
C CYS A 64 -8.68 -20.12 11.97
N ARG A 65 -7.77 -20.71 11.18
CA ARG A 65 -6.45 -21.20 11.62
C ARG A 65 -6.52 -21.97 12.95
N GLY A 66 -7.56 -22.78 13.12
CA GLY A 66 -7.83 -23.55 14.34
C GLY A 66 -8.44 -22.79 15.54
N LYS A 67 -8.70 -21.47 15.44
CA LYS A 67 -9.40 -20.68 16.47
C LYS A 67 -10.77 -20.25 15.98
N LEU A 68 -11.78 -21.05 16.31
CA LEU A 68 -13.19 -20.72 16.04
C LEU A 68 -13.68 -19.71 17.09
N SER A 69 -14.32 -18.62 16.65
CA SER A 69 -14.95 -17.67 17.57
C SER A 69 -16.19 -18.29 18.24
N SER A 70 -16.52 -17.83 19.45
CA SER A 70 -17.68 -18.31 20.19
C SER A 70 -18.99 -18.10 19.42
N ARG A 71 -19.09 -17.00 18.67
CA ARG A 71 -20.24 -16.70 17.80
C ARG A 71 -20.33 -17.66 16.62
N LEU A 72 -19.22 -17.93 15.95
CA LEU A 72 -19.17 -18.86 14.82
C LEU A 72 -19.59 -20.29 15.24
N LEU A 73 -19.14 -20.74 16.42
CA LEU A 73 -19.56 -22.01 17.00
C LEU A 73 -21.07 -22.06 17.30
N VAL A 74 -21.66 -20.96 17.76
CA VAL A 74 -23.12 -20.86 17.98
C VAL A 74 -23.88 -20.97 16.67
N HIS A 75 -23.44 -20.27 15.61
CA HIS A 75 -24.08 -20.34 14.29
C HIS A 75 -23.93 -21.73 13.67
N LEU A 76 -22.75 -22.34 13.78
CA LEU A 76 -22.51 -23.72 13.31
C LEU A 76 -23.41 -24.72 14.06
N GLY A 77 -23.51 -24.59 15.40
CA GLY A 77 -24.39 -25.42 16.22
C GLY A 77 -25.87 -25.26 15.86
N ARG A 78 -26.33 -24.08 15.44
CA ARG A 78 -27.69 -23.86 14.93
C ARG A 78 -27.93 -24.59 13.62
N VAL A 79 -26.99 -24.55 12.68
CA VAL A 79 -27.08 -25.28 11.41
C VAL A 79 -27.14 -26.80 11.63
N TYR A 80 -26.30 -27.34 12.52
CA TYR A 80 -26.36 -28.76 12.88
C TYR A 80 -27.67 -29.14 13.57
N ARG A 81 -28.23 -28.26 14.40
CA ARG A 81 -29.55 -28.47 15.02
C ARG A 81 -30.64 -28.56 13.97
N ASP A 82 -30.70 -27.59 13.04
CA ASP A 82 -31.68 -27.59 11.95
C ASP A 82 -31.57 -28.87 11.09
N LEU A 83 -30.34 -29.38 10.89
CA LEU A 83 -30.10 -30.64 10.18
C LEU A 83 -30.65 -31.86 10.93
N PHE A 84 -30.46 -31.93 12.25
CA PHE A 84 -31.04 -33.02 13.04
C PHE A 84 -32.55 -32.91 13.17
N ASP A 85 -33.09 -31.69 13.29
CA ASP A 85 -34.53 -31.43 13.28
C ASP A 85 -35.15 -31.83 11.92
N PHE A 86 -34.42 -31.64 10.82
CA PHE A 86 -34.80 -32.15 9.49
C PHE A 86 -34.86 -33.68 9.48
N PHE A 87 -33.83 -34.37 9.99
CA PHE A 87 -33.82 -35.84 10.01
C PHE A 87 -34.90 -36.43 10.91
N ASP A 88 -35.12 -35.86 12.10
CA ASP A 88 -36.21 -36.27 12.99
C ASP A 88 -37.58 -36.05 12.33
N SER A 89 -37.74 -34.89 11.70
CA SER A 89 -38.96 -34.56 10.96
C SER A 89 -39.21 -35.49 9.77
N ALA A 90 -38.16 -35.93 9.08
CA ALA A 90 -38.27 -36.87 7.98
C ALA A 90 -38.56 -38.30 8.50
N ALA A 91 -37.90 -38.75 9.56
CA ALA A 91 -38.11 -40.08 10.13
C ALA A 91 -39.55 -40.25 10.70
N THR A 92 -40.10 -39.20 11.32
CA THR A 92 -41.46 -39.20 11.88
C THR A 92 -42.57 -39.28 10.81
N LEU A 93 -42.27 -38.98 9.53
CA LEU A 93 -43.21 -39.22 8.43
C LEU A 93 -43.44 -40.72 8.19
N PHE A 94 -42.39 -41.52 8.35
CA PHE A 94 -42.41 -42.95 8.05
C PHE A 94 -42.63 -43.82 9.28
N THR A 95 -42.59 -43.23 10.48
CA THR A 95 -42.75 -43.94 11.75
C THR A 95 -44.00 -43.49 12.50
N ALA A 96 -44.68 -44.42 13.15
CA ALA A 96 -45.77 -44.11 14.08
C ALA A 96 -45.18 -43.63 15.42
N SER A 97 -45.99 -42.97 16.26
CA SER A 97 -45.60 -42.59 17.64
C SER A 97 -45.19 -43.80 18.51
N SER A 98 -45.49 -45.02 18.06
CA SER A 98 -45.06 -46.29 18.67
C SER A 98 -43.70 -46.81 18.18
N GLY A 99 -43.01 -46.08 17.29
CA GLY A 99 -41.73 -46.48 16.69
C GLY A 99 -41.84 -47.52 15.56
N LYS A 100 -43.06 -47.99 15.24
CA LYS A 100 -43.29 -48.92 14.12
C LYS A 100 -43.31 -48.17 12.78
N VAL A 101 -42.73 -48.78 11.75
CA VAL A 101 -42.81 -48.25 10.37
C VAL A 101 -44.26 -48.27 9.90
N ARG A 102 -44.75 -47.13 9.41
CA ARG A 102 -46.12 -46.96 8.91
C ARG A 102 -46.31 -47.77 7.63
N ARG A 103 -47.51 -48.32 7.43
CA ARG A 103 -47.77 -49.14 6.24
C ARG A 103 -47.89 -48.26 5.00
N PRO A 104 -47.50 -48.74 3.80
CA PRO A 104 -47.56 -47.92 2.59
C PRO A 104 -48.95 -47.37 2.24
N VAL A 105 -50.00 -48.10 2.62
CA VAL A 105 -51.41 -47.72 2.36
C VAL A 105 -51.91 -46.64 3.34
N GLU A 106 -51.30 -46.50 4.51
CA GLU A 106 -51.63 -45.47 5.50
C GLU A 106 -51.04 -44.09 5.14
N LEU A 107 -50.17 -44.05 4.13
CA LEU A 107 -49.42 -42.88 3.70
C LEU A 107 -49.92 -42.32 2.37
N ILE A 108 -51.23 -42.04 2.27
CA ILE A 108 -51.82 -41.41 1.08
C ILE A 108 -51.19 -40.04 0.88
N ALA A 109 -50.48 -39.88 -0.24
CA ALA A 109 -49.60 -38.75 -0.52
C ALA A 109 -50.25 -37.38 -0.32
N SER A 110 -51.55 -37.21 -0.62
CA SER A 110 -52.27 -35.93 -0.51
C SER A 110 -52.55 -35.44 0.91
N VAL A 111 -52.64 -36.35 1.89
CA VAL A 111 -52.91 -36.02 3.31
C VAL A 111 -51.62 -35.70 4.06
N ILE A 112 -50.49 -36.26 3.61
CA ILE A 112 -49.15 -35.98 4.15
C ILE A 112 -48.54 -34.74 3.50
N TRP A 113 -49.00 -34.35 2.31
CA TRP A 113 -48.40 -33.30 1.50
C TRP A 113 -48.42 -31.91 2.12
N ARG A 114 -49.57 -31.48 2.68
CA ARG A 114 -49.70 -30.15 3.31
C ARG A 114 -48.81 -29.97 4.55
N PRO A 115 -48.80 -30.91 5.52
CA PRO A 115 -47.88 -30.80 6.64
C PRO A 115 -46.42 -31.03 6.23
N PHE A 116 -46.14 -31.74 5.13
CA PHE A 116 -44.79 -31.84 4.59
C PHE A 116 -44.27 -30.47 4.10
N ASP A 117 -44.96 -29.82 3.17
CA ASP A 117 -44.46 -28.58 2.58
C ASP A 117 -44.38 -27.44 3.63
N GLU A 118 -45.32 -27.35 4.58
CA GLU A 118 -45.25 -26.36 5.67
C GLU A 118 -44.11 -26.64 6.66
N ARG A 119 -43.94 -27.89 7.09
CA ARG A 119 -42.96 -28.27 8.13
C ARG A 119 -41.54 -28.25 7.61
N PHE A 120 -41.30 -28.80 6.41
CA PHE A 120 -39.99 -28.74 5.77
C PHE A 120 -39.69 -27.34 5.23
N GLY A 121 -40.69 -26.59 4.76
CA GLY A 121 -40.51 -25.19 4.39
C GLY A 121 -40.01 -24.32 5.54
N GLY A 122 -40.56 -24.51 6.75
CA GLY A 122 -40.09 -23.84 7.97
C GLY A 122 -38.65 -24.19 8.33
N ILE A 123 -38.28 -25.47 8.27
CA ILE A 123 -36.92 -25.94 8.56
C ILE A 123 -35.92 -25.41 7.54
N LEU A 124 -36.24 -25.49 6.24
CA LEU A 124 -35.39 -24.97 5.17
C LEU A 124 -35.19 -23.45 5.28
N SER A 125 -36.24 -22.71 5.64
CA SER A 125 -36.14 -21.25 5.85
C SER A 125 -35.30 -20.90 7.09
N SER A 126 -35.48 -21.61 8.21
CA SER A 126 -34.65 -21.46 9.41
C SER A 126 -33.18 -21.72 9.11
N MET A 127 -32.91 -22.84 8.43
CA MET A 127 -31.55 -23.26 8.09
C MET A 127 -30.87 -22.27 7.15
N SER A 128 -31.57 -21.81 6.11
CA SER A 128 -31.06 -20.79 5.18
C SER A 128 -30.70 -19.48 5.91
N LYS A 129 -31.54 -19.05 6.86
CA LYS A 129 -31.26 -17.87 7.69
C LYS A 129 -30.02 -18.08 8.59
N HIS A 130 -29.90 -19.23 9.25
CA HIS A 130 -28.74 -19.51 10.09
C HIS A 130 -27.44 -19.64 9.30
N GLN A 131 -27.51 -20.19 8.08
CA GLN A 131 -26.38 -20.21 7.14
C GLN A 131 -25.96 -18.82 6.68
N GLN A 132 -26.93 -17.95 6.36
CA GLN A 132 -26.62 -16.57 6.02
C GLN A 132 -25.88 -15.86 7.16
N GLN A 133 -26.36 -16.03 8.40
CA GLN A 133 -25.68 -15.49 9.57
C GLN A 133 -24.26 -16.03 9.75
N LEU A 134 -24.04 -17.31 9.45
CA LEU A 134 -22.72 -17.92 9.48
C LEU A 134 -21.78 -17.29 8.44
N ASN A 135 -22.26 -17.10 7.20
CA ASN A 135 -21.50 -16.45 6.14
C ASN A 135 -21.19 -14.99 6.46
N ASP A 136 -22.15 -14.25 7.03
CA ASP A 136 -21.96 -12.86 7.45
C ASP A 136 -20.88 -12.74 8.53
N GLU A 137 -20.88 -13.64 9.52
CA GLU A 137 -19.87 -13.64 10.59
C GLU A 137 -18.46 -13.97 10.05
N VAL A 138 -18.36 -14.88 9.08
CA VAL A 138 -17.10 -15.21 8.39
C VAL A 138 -16.58 -14.00 7.59
N ASN A 139 -17.48 -13.28 6.91
CA ASN A 139 -17.13 -12.07 6.18
C ASN A 139 -16.66 -10.96 7.14
N ILE A 140 -17.33 -10.78 8.28
CA ILE A 140 -16.92 -9.83 9.32
C ILE A 140 -15.50 -10.16 9.82
N TYR A 141 -15.23 -11.43 10.12
CA TYR A 141 -13.91 -11.86 10.57
C TYR A 141 -12.82 -11.59 9.52
N GLN A 142 -13.09 -11.84 8.24
CA GLN A 142 -12.18 -11.49 7.14
C GLN A 142 -11.91 -9.99 7.04
N LEU A 143 -12.95 -9.17 7.22
CA LEU A 143 -12.82 -7.71 7.22
C LEU A 143 -12.00 -7.20 8.40
N GLU A 144 -12.14 -7.80 9.58
CA GLU A 144 -11.31 -7.47 10.76
C GLU A 144 -9.83 -7.79 10.50
N LEU A 145 -9.53 -8.99 10.00
CA LEU A 145 -8.15 -9.37 9.66
C LEU A 145 -7.54 -8.42 8.61
N THR A 146 -8.33 -8.04 7.61
CA THR A 146 -7.89 -7.10 6.55
C THR A 146 -7.65 -5.69 7.12
N ARG A 147 -8.49 -5.24 8.07
CA ARG A 147 -8.33 -3.94 8.74
C ARG A 147 -7.04 -3.89 9.55
N ASP A 148 -6.72 -4.93 10.30
CA ASP A 148 -5.50 -4.97 11.13
C ASP A 148 -4.23 -4.89 10.27
N VAL A 149 -4.23 -5.57 9.11
CA VAL A 149 -3.14 -5.48 8.14
C VAL A 149 -3.05 -4.07 7.52
N ALA A 150 -4.19 -3.47 7.16
CA ALA A 150 -4.22 -2.13 6.57
C ALA A 150 -3.74 -1.06 7.55
N THR A 151 -4.16 -1.11 8.81
CA THR A 151 -3.72 -0.16 9.85
C THR A 151 -2.23 -0.27 10.13
N THR A 152 -1.70 -1.49 10.25
CA THR A 152 -0.26 -1.72 10.42
C THR A 152 0.55 -1.19 9.23
N SER A 153 0.04 -1.41 8.00
CA SER A 153 0.67 -0.88 6.78
C SER A 153 0.67 0.65 6.74
N GLU A 154 -0.41 1.28 7.17
CA GLU A 154 -0.50 2.75 7.24
C GLU A 154 0.48 3.33 8.26
N GLU A 155 0.65 2.71 9.42
CA GLU A 155 1.64 3.10 10.42
C GLU A 155 3.08 2.97 9.88
N ILE A 156 3.40 1.84 9.25
CA ILE A 156 4.72 1.63 8.61
C ILE A 156 4.97 2.68 7.53
N CYS A 157 3.97 3.02 6.72
CA CYS A 157 4.10 4.02 5.67
C CYS A 157 4.40 5.41 6.25
N LYS A 158 3.70 5.81 7.31
CA LYS A 158 3.94 7.08 8.03
C LYS A 158 5.35 7.14 8.60
N ASP A 159 5.82 6.07 9.25
CA ASP A 159 7.16 6.01 9.83
C ASP A 159 8.26 6.04 8.76
N THR A 160 8.05 5.30 7.66
CA THR A 160 8.96 5.30 6.50
C THR A 160 9.04 6.69 5.87
N GLN A 161 7.92 7.40 5.76
CA GLN A 161 7.87 8.75 5.19
C GLN A 161 8.57 9.78 6.09
N ALA A 162 8.38 9.70 7.41
CA ALA A 162 9.06 10.56 8.38
C ALA A 162 10.58 10.33 8.36
N THR A 163 11.00 9.06 8.26
CA THR A 163 12.40 8.68 8.13
C THR A 163 13.00 9.21 6.82
N HIS A 164 12.31 9.05 5.70
CA HIS A 164 12.75 9.56 4.40
C HIS A 164 12.92 11.09 4.39
N ALA A 165 11.96 11.83 4.96
CA ALA A 165 12.06 13.28 5.10
C ALA A 165 13.31 13.69 5.90
N SER A 166 13.56 13.01 7.02
CA SER A 166 14.72 13.28 7.87
C SER A 166 16.05 12.99 7.16
N VAL A 167 16.14 11.86 6.44
CA VAL A 167 17.32 11.49 5.64
C VAL A 167 17.58 12.51 4.52
N SER A 168 16.54 12.95 3.82
CA SER A 168 16.68 13.96 2.77
C SER A 168 17.22 15.30 3.29
N GLY A 169 16.79 15.72 4.48
CA GLY A 169 17.30 16.93 5.14
C GLY A 169 18.78 16.83 5.52
N LEU A 170 19.17 15.68 6.10
CA LEU A 170 20.57 15.39 6.42
C LEU A 170 21.46 15.36 5.17
N GLN A 171 20.97 14.79 4.07
CA GLN A 171 21.74 14.68 2.83
C GLN A 171 22.05 16.06 2.22
N GLU A 172 21.09 16.98 2.23
CA GLU A 172 21.36 18.36 1.76
C GLU A 172 22.33 19.09 2.70
N GLN A 173 22.20 18.91 4.01
CA GLN A 173 23.13 19.52 4.97
C GLN A 173 24.58 19.03 4.78
N VAL A 174 24.76 17.72 4.55
CA VAL A 174 26.08 17.15 4.23
C VAL A 174 26.62 17.70 2.90
N ARG A 175 25.75 17.88 1.89
CA ARG A 175 26.15 18.46 0.60
C ARG A 175 26.65 19.89 0.75
N LEU A 176 25.95 20.72 1.52
CA LEU A 176 26.33 22.10 1.80
C LEU A 176 27.65 22.17 2.57
N GLN A 177 27.80 21.37 3.64
CA GLN A 177 29.04 21.29 4.40
C GLN A 177 30.23 20.83 3.53
N THR A 178 30.03 19.85 2.66
CA THR A 178 31.08 19.37 1.75
C THR A 178 31.51 20.47 0.77
N ARG A 179 30.56 21.24 0.26
CA ARG A 179 30.84 22.39 -0.63
C ARG A 179 31.63 23.48 0.11
N GLU A 180 31.21 23.84 1.32
CA GLU A 180 31.90 24.84 2.15
C GLU A 180 33.33 24.40 2.49
N GLN A 181 33.52 23.13 2.86
CA GLN A 181 34.85 22.56 3.10
C GLN A 181 35.72 22.58 1.85
N ALA A 182 35.16 22.29 0.67
CA ALA A 182 35.90 22.37 -0.59
C ALA A 182 36.32 23.81 -0.92
N ILE A 183 35.43 24.79 -0.75
CA ILE A 183 35.74 26.22 -0.94
C ILE A 183 36.83 26.66 0.04
N ALA A 184 36.70 26.32 1.32
CA ALA A 184 37.69 26.68 2.34
C ALA A 184 39.07 26.07 2.04
N ARG A 185 39.12 24.81 1.57
CA ARG A 185 40.37 24.18 1.12
C ARG A 185 40.99 24.90 -0.07
N ILE A 186 40.20 25.27 -1.07
CA ILE A 186 40.68 26.01 -2.24
C ILE A 186 41.20 27.39 -1.82
N GLN A 187 40.46 28.11 -0.97
CA GLN A 187 40.88 29.42 -0.46
C GLN A 187 42.19 29.33 0.33
N SER A 188 42.32 28.32 1.21
CA SER A 188 43.55 28.07 1.97
C SER A 188 44.72 27.67 1.08
N TRP A 189 44.47 26.88 0.02
CA TRP A 189 45.51 26.47 -0.93
C TRP A 189 45.98 27.63 -1.81
N LEU A 190 45.04 28.44 -2.32
CA LEU A 190 45.35 29.63 -3.11
C LEU A 190 46.14 30.64 -2.28
N ASN A 191 45.84 30.75 -0.98
CA ASN A 191 46.48 31.69 -0.05
C ASN A 191 46.60 33.10 -0.65
N ALA A 192 45.53 33.53 -1.34
CA ALA A 192 45.56 34.74 -2.13
C ALA A 192 45.77 35.96 -1.22
N PRO A 193 46.76 36.82 -1.51
CA PRO A 193 46.96 38.03 -0.74
C PRO A 193 45.71 38.90 -0.78
N ASN A 194 45.38 39.55 0.33
CA ASN A 194 44.27 40.48 0.35
C ASN A 194 44.68 41.78 -0.36
N PHE A 195 44.34 41.89 -1.65
CA PHE A 195 44.61 43.07 -2.46
C PHE A 195 43.62 44.21 -2.23
N ALA A 196 42.54 44.01 -1.45
CA ALA A 196 41.55 45.05 -1.18
C ALA A 196 42.20 46.28 -0.52
N ASN A 197 43.09 46.08 0.45
CA ASN A 197 43.80 47.19 1.10
C ASN A 197 44.68 47.97 0.10
N THR A 198 45.32 47.26 -0.83
CA THR A 198 46.16 47.91 -1.86
C THR A 198 45.31 48.71 -2.83
N TYR A 199 44.17 48.15 -3.23
CA TYR A 199 43.18 48.82 -4.07
C TYR A 199 42.65 50.09 -3.40
N TRP A 200 42.18 50.00 -2.15
CA TRP A 200 41.63 51.13 -1.40
C TRP A 200 42.67 52.23 -1.16
N ASN A 201 43.89 51.87 -0.75
CA ASN A 201 44.97 52.85 -0.57
C ASN A 201 45.32 53.56 -1.90
N THR A 202 45.36 52.81 -3.00
CA THR A 202 45.67 53.39 -4.32
C THR A 202 44.55 54.31 -4.81
N LEU A 203 43.29 54.00 -4.48
CA LEU A 203 42.17 54.89 -4.77
C LEU A 203 42.20 56.16 -3.91
N ASP A 204 42.60 56.06 -2.64
CA ASP A 204 42.71 57.22 -1.73
C ASP A 204 43.83 58.19 -2.17
N GLU A 205 44.92 57.66 -2.72
CA GLU A 205 46.02 58.44 -3.30
C GLU A 205 45.66 59.06 -4.67
N CYS A 206 44.56 58.64 -5.29
CA CYS A 206 44.12 59.13 -6.59
C CYS A 206 43.47 60.52 -6.44
N GLN A 207 44.02 61.52 -7.12
CA GLN A 207 43.39 62.84 -7.20
C GLN A 207 42.18 62.79 -8.14
N ASP A 208 41.14 63.57 -7.80
CA ASP A 208 39.96 63.73 -8.62
C ASP A 208 40.34 64.12 -10.07
N ASP A 209 39.61 63.60 -11.05
CA ASP A 209 39.86 63.71 -12.50
C ASP A 209 41.13 63.02 -13.05
N THR A 210 41.94 62.39 -12.20
CA THR A 210 43.09 61.60 -12.66
C THR A 210 42.64 60.28 -13.30
N ALA A 211 43.35 59.86 -14.35
CA ALA A 211 43.11 58.61 -15.08
C ALA A 211 41.77 58.49 -15.82
N GLN A 212 40.94 59.54 -15.86
CA GLN A 212 39.65 59.53 -16.57
C GLN A 212 39.77 59.47 -18.09
N TRP A 213 40.86 60.03 -18.63
CA TRP A 213 41.13 60.04 -20.08
C TRP A 213 41.07 58.65 -20.73
N ILE A 214 41.35 57.57 -19.96
CA ILE A 214 41.37 56.21 -20.50
C ILE A 214 39.99 55.74 -20.97
N PHE A 215 38.92 56.22 -20.32
CA PHE A 215 37.55 55.82 -20.63
C PHE A 215 37.02 56.48 -21.91
N GLU A 216 37.67 57.55 -22.36
CA GLU A 216 37.39 58.24 -23.61
C GLU A 216 38.18 57.66 -24.80
N VAL A 217 39.11 56.73 -24.56
CA VAL A 217 39.90 56.11 -25.62
C VAL A 217 39.08 55.05 -26.35
N ASP A 218 38.93 55.20 -27.67
CA ASP A 218 38.21 54.27 -28.54
C ASP A 218 38.62 52.80 -28.30
N LYS A 219 39.94 52.53 -28.18
CA LYS A 219 40.47 51.18 -27.90
C LYS A 219 39.99 50.59 -26.57
N PHE A 220 39.79 51.42 -25.54
CA PHE A 220 39.27 50.97 -24.25
C PHE A 220 37.77 50.67 -24.36
N GLN A 221 37.01 51.55 -25.00
CA GLN A 221 35.57 51.38 -25.22
C GLN A 221 35.29 50.10 -26.02
N GLU A 222 35.98 49.90 -27.15
CA GLU A 222 35.91 48.70 -27.97
C GLU A 222 36.20 47.43 -27.15
N TRP A 223 37.25 47.43 -26.31
CA TRP A 223 37.59 46.30 -25.45
C TRP A 223 36.53 46.03 -24.37
N SER A 224 35.99 47.09 -23.75
CA SER A 224 34.99 46.97 -22.67
C SER A 224 33.62 46.51 -23.18
N GLU A 225 33.18 47.01 -24.32
CA GLU A 225 31.88 46.68 -24.93
C GLU A 225 31.87 45.26 -25.53
N SER A 226 32.99 44.83 -26.10
CA SER A 226 33.15 43.50 -26.69
C SER A 226 33.04 42.36 -25.67
N ASN A 227 33.32 42.63 -24.39
CA ASN A 227 33.14 41.66 -23.30
C ASN A 227 31.69 41.58 -22.80
N SER A 228 30.81 42.49 -23.25
CA SER A 228 29.45 42.65 -22.73
C SER A 228 28.36 42.08 -23.65
N ARG A 229 28.65 41.92 -24.95
CA ARG A 229 27.69 41.45 -25.95
C ARG A 229 28.25 40.22 -26.64
N GLY A 230 27.53 39.10 -26.62
CA GLY A 230 27.90 37.82 -27.24
C GLY A 230 27.94 37.82 -28.78
N SER A 231 28.35 38.93 -29.38
CA SER A 231 28.53 39.12 -30.81
C SER A 231 30.00 38.92 -31.18
N SER A 232 30.24 38.08 -32.20
CA SER A 232 31.49 37.84 -32.95
C SER A 232 32.77 38.42 -32.32
N ALA A 233 33.54 37.54 -31.68
CA ALA A 233 34.74 37.83 -30.91
C ALA A 233 35.69 38.83 -31.60
N PRO A 234 36.21 39.84 -30.88
CA PRO A 234 37.32 40.64 -31.37
C PRO A 234 38.58 39.79 -31.48
N ASP A 235 39.52 40.19 -32.34
CA ASP A 235 40.84 39.57 -32.48
C ASP A 235 41.70 39.63 -31.19
N SER A 236 41.29 40.36 -30.14
CA SER A 236 41.96 40.31 -28.82
C SER A 236 41.01 40.64 -27.65
N ARG A 237 40.97 39.76 -26.63
CA ARG A 237 40.29 39.99 -25.34
C ARG A 237 41.19 40.68 -24.31
N ILE A 238 42.43 40.99 -24.68
CA ILE A 238 43.47 41.50 -23.79
C ILE A 238 43.73 42.96 -24.15
N LEU A 239 43.53 43.85 -23.18
CA LEU A 239 43.97 45.24 -23.25
C LEU A 239 45.33 45.37 -22.56
N TRP A 240 46.37 45.67 -23.34
CA TRP A 240 47.71 45.91 -22.81
C TRP A 240 47.95 47.40 -22.65
N ILE A 241 48.10 47.87 -21.41
CA ILE A 241 48.44 49.27 -21.10
C ILE A 241 49.88 49.34 -20.62
N HIS A 242 50.72 50.11 -21.32
CA HIS A 242 52.12 50.32 -20.97
C HIS A 242 52.45 51.80 -20.81
N GLY A 243 53.42 52.12 -19.96
CA GLY A 243 53.86 53.48 -19.73
C GLY A 243 55.15 53.53 -18.92
N ASN A 244 55.77 54.70 -18.84
CA ASN A 244 57.05 54.89 -18.16
C ASN A 244 56.99 54.50 -16.67
N PRO A 245 58.11 54.05 -16.07
CA PRO A 245 58.22 53.87 -14.62
C PRO A 245 57.76 55.13 -13.87
N GLY A 246 57.00 54.98 -12.78
CA GLY A 246 56.45 56.10 -12.02
C GLY A 246 55.25 56.82 -12.64
N GLY A 247 54.80 56.46 -13.85
CA GLY A 247 53.67 57.12 -14.55
C GLY A 247 52.27 56.79 -14.02
N GLY A 248 52.12 56.34 -12.76
CA GLY A 248 50.79 56.12 -12.16
C GLY A 248 49.99 54.93 -12.68
N LYS A 249 50.62 53.91 -13.28
CA LYS A 249 49.93 52.73 -13.84
C LYS A 249 49.05 52.00 -12.82
N THR A 250 49.47 51.92 -11.56
CA THR A 250 48.70 51.30 -10.46
C THR A 250 47.42 52.09 -10.17
N VAL A 251 47.52 53.43 -10.15
CA VAL A 251 46.37 54.34 -9.97
C VAL A 251 45.41 54.23 -11.15
N LEU A 252 45.94 54.17 -12.37
CA LEU A 252 45.14 53.91 -13.58
C LEU A 252 44.40 52.57 -13.51
N ALA A 253 45.07 51.49 -13.09
CA ALA A 253 44.44 50.18 -12.92
C ALA A 253 43.35 50.19 -11.83
N ALA A 254 43.57 50.88 -10.71
CA ALA A 254 42.56 51.03 -9.65
C ALA A 254 41.32 51.79 -10.15
N SER A 255 41.50 52.86 -10.93
CA SER A 255 40.39 53.59 -11.57
C SER A 255 39.60 52.70 -12.53
N ILE A 256 40.28 51.87 -13.34
CA ILE A 256 39.61 50.91 -14.25
C ILE A 256 38.82 49.86 -13.45
N VAL A 257 39.40 49.31 -12.37
CA VAL A 257 38.72 48.33 -11.51
C VAL A 257 37.46 48.94 -10.88
N ARG A 258 37.54 50.19 -10.40
CA ARG A 258 36.39 50.94 -9.86
C ARG A 258 35.28 51.07 -10.90
N GLU A 259 35.63 51.51 -12.10
CA GLU A 259 34.66 51.68 -13.20
C GLU A 259 33.99 50.34 -13.55
N LEU A 260 34.78 49.28 -13.79
CA LEU A 260 34.24 47.97 -14.14
C LEU A 260 33.41 47.33 -13.02
N SER A 261 33.73 47.61 -11.75
CA SER A 261 32.96 47.10 -10.61
C SER A 261 31.54 47.69 -10.53
N ALA A 262 31.32 48.88 -11.10
CA ALA A 262 29.99 49.49 -11.18
C ALA A 262 29.06 48.74 -12.14
N TYR A 263 29.61 48.04 -13.14
CA TYR A 263 28.87 47.36 -14.19
C TYR A 263 28.87 45.83 -14.08
N ASN A 264 29.83 45.22 -13.37
CA ASN A 264 29.99 43.76 -13.34
C ASN A 264 30.27 43.22 -11.92
N GLN A 265 29.43 42.29 -11.46
CA GLN A 265 29.55 41.68 -10.12
C GLN A 265 30.60 40.57 -10.02
N ASN A 266 31.18 40.12 -11.14
CA ASN A 266 32.17 39.03 -11.19
C ASN A 266 33.59 39.51 -11.57
N LEU A 267 34.02 40.66 -11.05
CA LEU A 267 35.34 41.23 -11.33
C LEU A 267 36.43 40.58 -10.48
N VAL A 268 37.52 40.13 -11.11
CA VAL A 268 38.72 39.64 -10.44
C VAL A 268 39.90 40.54 -10.81
N TYR A 269 40.64 41.02 -9.82
CA TYR A 269 41.81 41.87 -10.02
C TYR A 269 42.99 41.41 -9.16
N PHE A 270 44.19 41.69 -9.65
CA PHE A 270 45.45 41.34 -8.99
C PHE A 270 46.45 42.48 -9.20
N PHE A 271 47.09 42.92 -8.12
CA PHE A 271 48.17 43.91 -8.16
C PHE A 271 49.50 43.20 -7.89
N PHE A 272 50.45 43.34 -8.82
CA PHE A 272 51.82 42.92 -8.58
C PHE A 272 52.46 43.90 -7.60
N LYS A 273 52.87 43.42 -6.42
CA LYS A 273 53.80 44.11 -5.53
C LYS A 273 55.17 43.44 -5.69
N GLU A 274 56.21 44.26 -5.78
CA GLU A 274 57.59 43.80 -5.54
C GLU A 274 57.79 43.49 -4.05
#